data_AF-V9FMU1-F1
#
_entry.id   AF-V9FMU1-F1
#
_cell.length_a   1.000
_cell.length_b   1.000
_cell.length_c   1.000
_cell.angle_alpha   90.00
_cell.angle_beta   90.00
_cell.angle_gamma   90.00
#
_symmetry.space_group_name_H-M   'P 1'
#
loop_
_entity.id
_entity.type
_entity.pdbx_description
1 polymer ?
#
loop_
_entity_poly.entity_id
_entity_poly.type
_entity_poly.pdbx_seq_one_letter_code
_entity_poly.pdbx_strand_id
1 'polypeptide(L)'
;MLRRIFGWSSPLPKAAVTRLGVMRLRSSGPVEGDDILVQKVVVKIEAACLPSPQRQARCEDEALGMKREKKDETPLTPKKKAKKAKIKKERVPRKEPNGWKEILHGIQQMRAKKDAEVDKYGCEVFFDESFPPPVCRFHVLIAAMMSSQTKDPVNAAAMGRLIKHGLTVESMLEIELQELAQLIRPVGFFNHKAKYIKQTASILTKQAEAEGKEVVDIPNTYEGLIALPGVGPKMATLVMNSAWQKCVNVL
;
A
#
# COMPACT_ATOMS: atom_id res chain seq x y z
N MET A 1 -27.63 -13.45 -52.75
CA MET A 1 -26.74 -12.85 -53.77
C MET A 1 -25.87 -11.84 -53.03
N LEU A 2 -24.56 -11.89 -52.85
CA LEU A 2 -23.45 -12.72 -53.34
C LEU A 2 -22.61 -13.20 -52.14
N ARG A 3 -21.98 -14.34 -52.33
CA ARG A 3 -21.06 -15.07 -51.45
C ARG A 3 -19.64 -14.49 -51.49
N ARG A 4 -18.86 -14.85 -50.46
CA ARG A 4 -17.43 -15.27 -50.51
C ARG A 4 -16.42 -14.22 -50.95
N ILE A 5 -15.43 -13.96 -50.10
CA ILE A 5 -14.03 -13.50 -50.32
C ILE A 5 -13.65 -12.93 -48.93
N PHE A 6 -13.34 -13.72 -47.90
CA PHE A 6 -12.07 -14.40 -47.68
C PHE A 6 -12.29 -15.49 -46.63
N GLY A 7 -12.24 -16.76 -47.07
CA GLY A 7 -12.09 -17.90 -46.20
C GLY A 7 -10.62 -18.22 -46.08
N TRP A 8 -10.04 -18.09 -44.90
CA TRP A 8 -8.80 -18.76 -44.56
C TRP A 8 -9.09 -19.82 -43.50
N SER A 9 -9.27 -21.04 -43.98
CA SER A 9 -9.23 -22.28 -43.21
C SER A 9 -7.97 -23.01 -43.64
N SER A 10 -7.07 -23.28 -42.69
CA SER A 10 -5.95 -24.23 -42.84
C SER A 10 -5.42 -24.59 -41.45
N PRO A 11 -4.84 -25.80 -41.28
CA PRO A 11 -5.25 -26.71 -40.23
C PRO A 11 -4.23 -26.88 -39.10
N LEU A 12 -4.74 -27.32 -37.94
CA LEU A 12 -3.98 -27.86 -36.81
C LEU A 12 -3.08 -29.06 -37.23
N PRO A 13 -1.81 -29.11 -36.81
CA PRO A 13 -1.04 -30.35 -36.86
C PRO A 13 -1.36 -31.25 -35.65
N LYS A 14 -1.47 -32.54 -35.95
CA LYS A 14 -1.81 -33.64 -35.03
C LYS A 14 -0.64 -34.01 -34.12
N ALA A 15 -1.03 -34.45 -32.92
CA ALA A 15 -0.33 -35.16 -31.85
C ALA A 15 1.02 -35.85 -32.17
N ALA A 16 1.99 -35.63 -31.27
CA ALA A 16 3.02 -36.61 -30.93
C ALA A 16 2.76 -37.09 -29.49
N VAL A 17 2.22 -38.31 -29.38
CA VAL A 17 2.11 -39.07 -28.15
C VAL A 17 3.40 -39.88 -28.02
N THR A 18 4.25 -39.54 -27.05
CA THR A 18 5.36 -40.41 -26.64
C THR A 18 5.07 -40.94 -25.24
N ARG A 19 4.98 -42.26 -25.16
CA ARG A 19 4.68 -43.07 -23.98
C ARG A 19 6.01 -43.54 -23.37
N LEU A 20 5.94 -43.82 -22.07
CA LEU A 20 6.84 -44.64 -21.23
C LEU A 20 8.15 -44.00 -20.72
N GLY A 21 8.13 -43.75 -19.40
CA GLY A 21 9.29 -43.62 -18.53
C GLY A 21 8.90 -43.88 -17.09
N VAL A 22 8.34 -45.06 -16.79
CA VAL A 22 8.15 -45.55 -15.43
C VAL A 22 9.49 -46.08 -14.95
N MET A 23 10.13 -45.39 -14.01
CA MET A 23 11.15 -45.99 -13.15
C MET A 23 10.62 -46.02 -11.73
N ARG A 24 10.41 -47.24 -11.22
CA ARG A 24 10.08 -47.53 -9.84
C ARG A 24 11.04 -48.64 -9.36
N LEU A 25 11.39 -48.54 -8.07
CA LEU A 25 12.00 -49.50 -7.14
C LEU A 25 13.54 -49.53 -6.98
N ARG A 26 13.99 -49.04 -5.82
CA ARG A 26 14.30 -49.83 -4.58
C ARG A 26 14.24 -48.84 -3.41
N SER A 27 13.45 -48.98 -2.33
CA SER A 27 13.20 -50.05 -1.35
C SER A 27 14.44 -50.44 -0.52
N SER A 28 14.57 -49.82 0.65
CA SER A 28 15.14 -50.45 1.84
C SER A 28 14.62 -49.75 3.11
N GLY A 29 13.52 -50.29 3.64
CA GLY A 29 13.34 -50.68 5.04
C GLY A 29 13.30 -49.63 6.18
N PRO A 30 12.64 -49.98 7.30
CA PRO A 30 12.08 -49.03 8.26
C PRO A 30 12.90 -48.93 9.55
N VAL A 31 12.71 -47.85 10.30
CA VAL A 31 12.98 -47.82 11.75
C VAL A 31 11.71 -47.37 12.46
N GLU A 32 11.18 -48.27 13.28
CA GLU A 32 10.28 -48.06 14.41
C GLU A 32 10.81 -46.88 15.25
N GLY A 33 10.01 -45.98 15.80
CA GLY A 33 8.78 -46.23 16.55
C GLY A 33 9.14 -46.16 18.03
N ASP A 34 9.13 -44.96 18.60
CA ASP A 34 9.01 -44.73 20.03
C ASP A 34 8.09 -43.53 20.26
N ASP A 35 6.93 -43.84 20.81
CA ASP A 35 6.02 -42.91 21.47
C ASP A 35 6.76 -42.16 22.59
N ILE A 36 6.34 -40.92 22.89
CA ILE A 36 5.97 -40.47 24.24
C ILE A 36 5.73 -38.94 24.28
N LEU A 37 4.59 -38.61 24.89
CA LEU A 37 4.18 -37.37 25.55
C LEU A 37 3.73 -36.16 24.72
N VAL A 38 2.41 -36.11 24.55
CA VAL A 38 1.62 -34.88 24.53
C VAL A 38 1.90 -34.09 25.82
N GLN A 39 2.57 -32.95 25.70
CA GLN A 39 2.55 -31.91 26.73
C GLN A 39 1.92 -30.63 26.21
N LYS A 40 0.84 -30.29 26.92
CA LYS A 40 -0.01 -29.12 26.80
C LYS A 40 0.81 -27.86 27.15
N VAL A 41 1.27 -27.11 26.15
CA VAL A 41 1.89 -25.80 26.38
C VAL A 41 0.80 -24.74 26.48
N VAL A 42 0.48 -24.38 27.72
CA VAL A 42 -0.26 -23.16 28.06
C VAL A 42 0.73 -21.99 27.97
N VAL A 43 0.63 -21.18 26.91
CA VAL A 43 1.41 -19.94 26.81
C VAL A 43 0.67 -18.85 27.57
N LYS A 44 1.20 -18.52 28.75
CA LYS A 44 0.79 -17.41 29.60
C LYS A 44 1.31 -16.11 28.98
N ILE A 45 0.41 -15.21 28.57
CA ILE A 45 0.74 -13.86 28.13
C ILE A 45 0.93 -13.01 29.39
N GLU A 46 2.17 -12.60 29.68
CA GLU A 46 2.46 -11.49 30.57
C GLU A 46 3.35 -10.47 29.85
N ALA A 47 2.87 -9.22 29.88
CA ALA A 47 3.49 -8.06 29.29
C ALA A 47 4.62 -7.53 30.18
N ALA A 48 5.82 -7.37 29.62
CA ALA A 48 6.88 -6.61 30.25
C ALA A 48 7.49 -5.63 29.22
N CYS A 49 7.26 -4.35 29.50
CA CYS A 49 7.79 -3.17 28.83
C CYS A 49 9.29 -3.04 29.15
N LEU A 50 10.14 -2.89 28.12
CA LEU A 50 11.54 -2.54 28.30
C LEU A 50 11.76 -1.04 28.00
N PRO A 51 12.46 -0.31 28.90
CA PRO A 51 12.65 1.14 28.79
C PRO A 51 13.81 1.55 27.88
N SER A 52 13.67 2.77 27.34
CA SER A 52 14.57 3.49 26.45
C SER A 52 15.98 3.74 27.04
N PRO A 53 17.05 3.69 26.23
CA PRO A 53 18.39 4.05 26.71
C PRO A 53 18.56 5.58 26.82
N GLN A 54 18.76 6.06 28.05
CA GLN A 54 19.31 7.38 28.35
C GLN A 54 20.81 7.38 28.01
N ARG A 55 21.25 8.29 27.13
CA ARG A 55 22.68 8.53 26.90
C ARG A 55 23.13 9.73 27.71
N GLN A 56 24.05 9.46 28.61
CA GLN A 56 24.61 10.35 29.63
C GLN A 56 25.37 11.53 29.02
N ALA A 57 25.26 12.66 29.72
CA ALA A 57 26.08 13.85 29.54
C ALA A 57 27.56 13.56 29.81
N ARG A 58 28.43 14.20 29.03
CA ARG A 58 29.81 14.49 29.42
C ARG A 58 30.13 15.92 28.95
N CYS A 59 30.25 16.83 29.93
CA CYS A 59 30.94 18.11 29.78
C CYS A 59 32.41 17.88 30.09
N GLU A 60 33.29 18.44 29.28
CA GLU A 60 34.61 18.92 29.70
C GLU A 60 34.82 20.31 29.09
N ASP A 61 35.46 21.15 29.90
CA ASP A 61 35.55 22.60 29.87
C ASP A 61 36.25 23.20 28.65
N GLU A 62 35.92 24.45 28.32
CA GLU A 62 36.91 25.54 28.18
C GLU A 62 36.18 26.90 28.22
N ALA A 63 36.71 27.79 29.05
CA ALA A 63 36.06 29.00 29.52
C ALA A 63 36.67 30.24 28.86
N LEU A 64 35.86 31.14 28.30
CA LEU A 64 36.20 32.56 28.19
C LEU A 64 34.93 33.41 28.35
N GLY A 65 34.88 34.17 29.45
CA GLY A 65 33.75 35.00 29.82
C GLY A 65 33.84 36.45 29.34
N MET A 66 32.69 37.12 29.29
CA MET A 66 32.56 38.57 29.47
C MET A 66 31.21 38.90 30.13
N LYS A 67 31.28 39.76 31.14
CA LYS A 67 30.25 40.09 32.16
C LYS A 67 29.06 40.91 31.63
N ARG A 68 28.01 40.93 32.48
CA ARG A 68 26.98 41.99 32.77
C ARG A 68 25.56 41.48 32.49
N GLU A 69 24.51 41.63 33.30
CA GLU A 69 24.21 42.31 34.58
C GLU A 69 22.91 41.69 35.15
N LYS A 70 22.74 41.71 36.48
CA LYS A 70 21.56 41.23 37.23
C LYS A 70 20.33 42.11 36.97
N LYS A 71 19.15 41.51 36.80
CA LYS A 71 17.86 42.11 37.17
C LYS A 71 16.89 41.07 37.75
N ASP A 72 16.14 41.54 38.74
CA ASP A 72 15.39 40.86 39.80
C ASP A 72 14.33 39.82 39.41
N GLU A 73 14.17 38.85 40.32
CA GLU A 73 13.05 37.92 40.42
C GLU A 73 11.83 38.56 41.11
N THR A 74 10.62 38.26 40.65
CA THR A 74 9.38 38.15 41.47
C THR A 74 8.24 37.49 40.64
N PRO A 75 7.17 36.93 41.25
CA PRO A 75 6.96 35.48 41.30
C PRO A 75 5.86 34.93 40.38
N LEU A 76 5.97 33.61 40.12
CA LEU A 76 5.03 32.77 39.39
C LEU A 76 3.66 32.69 40.09
N THR A 77 2.59 33.07 39.38
CA THR A 77 1.21 32.67 39.71
C THR A 77 0.67 31.65 38.70
N PRO A 78 -0.14 30.66 39.12
CA PRO A 78 -0.50 29.52 38.28
C PRO A 78 -1.66 29.87 37.33
N LYS A 79 -1.39 29.92 36.02
CA LYS A 79 -2.42 30.10 34.98
C LYS A 79 -3.23 28.82 34.79
N LYS A 80 -4.49 28.82 35.26
CA LYS A 80 -5.52 27.83 34.90
C LYS A 80 -5.70 27.79 33.37
N LYS A 81 -5.44 26.65 32.74
CA LYS A 81 -5.66 26.45 31.30
C LYS A 81 -7.16 26.35 31.01
N ALA A 82 -7.75 27.41 30.48
CA ALA A 82 -9.10 27.39 29.93
C ALA A 82 -9.16 26.46 28.71
N LYS A 83 -10.08 25.48 28.73
CA LYS A 83 -10.38 24.62 27.59
C LYS A 83 -11.00 25.48 26.47
N LYS A 84 -10.24 25.79 25.42
CA LYS A 84 -10.78 26.46 24.22
C LYS A 84 -11.69 25.47 23.48
N ALA A 85 -12.98 25.79 23.39
CA ALA A 85 -13.94 25.10 22.55
C ALA A 85 -13.47 25.15 21.08
N LYS A 86 -13.49 24.00 20.40
CA LYS A 86 -13.18 23.90 18.97
C LYS A 86 -14.31 24.56 18.17
N ILE A 87 -14.11 25.81 17.78
CA ILE A 87 -14.94 26.49 16.79
C ILE A 87 -14.72 25.77 15.45
N LYS A 88 -15.79 25.18 14.89
CA LYS A 88 -15.78 24.65 13.51
C LYS A 88 -15.59 25.85 12.57
N LYS A 89 -14.38 26.02 12.00
CA LYS A 89 -14.15 27.02 10.95
C LYS A 89 -14.90 26.57 9.70
N GLU A 90 -16.00 27.24 9.42
CA GLU A 90 -16.69 27.12 8.14
C GLU A 90 -15.75 27.62 7.02
N ARG A 91 -15.61 26.83 5.95
CA ARG A 91 -14.68 27.15 4.85
C ARG A 91 -15.28 28.30 4.03
N VAL A 92 -14.70 29.48 4.15
CA VAL A 92 -15.07 30.62 3.29
C VAL A 92 -14.69 30.31 1.84
N PRO A 93 -15.56 30.58 0.84
CA PRO A 93 -15.24 30.40 -0.57
C PRO A 93 -14.01 31.23 -0.95
N ARG A 94 -12.97 30.59 -1.48
CA ARG A 94 -11.73 31.26 -1.89
C ARG A 94 -11.97 31.96 -3.24
N LYS A 95 -11.74 33.26 -3.33
CA LYS A 95 -11.79 34.01 -4.60
C LYS A 95 -10.72 33.48 -5.55
N GLU A 96 -11.08 33.33 -6.82
CA GLU A 96 -10.16 32.88 -7.87
C GLU A 96 -8.96 33.84 -8.00
N PRO A 97 -7.71 33.34 -8.03
CA PRO A 97 -6.52 34.16 -8.24
C PRO A 97 -6.54 34.87 -9.59
N ASN A 98 -5.91 36.03 -9.73
CA ASN A 98 -5.83 36.69 -11.03
C ASN A 98 -4.99 35.88 -12.03
N GLY A 99 -5.36 35.87 -13.32
CA GLY A 99 -4.60 35.20 -14.40
C GLY A 99 -4.56 33.66 -14.36
N TRP A 100 -5.36 33.01 -13.50
CA TRP A 100 -5.33 31.54 -13.36
C TRP A 100 -5.67 30.80 -14.67
N LYS A 101 -6.52 31.40 -15.51
CA LYS A 101 -6.95 30.83 -16.79
C LYS A 101 -5.78 30.76 -17.79
N GLU A 102 -4.95 31.79 -17.86
CA GLU A 102 -3.77 31.79 -18.73
C GLU A 102 -2.76 30.75 -18.25
N ILE A 103 -2.53 30.66 -16.94
CA ILE A 103 -1.64 29.65 -16.34
C ILE A 103 -2.16 28.24 -16.66
N LEU A 104 -3.45 27.99 -16.46
CA LEU A 104 -4.05 26.71 -16.77
C LEU A 104 -3.90 26.36 -18.26
N HIS A 105 -4.12 27.33 -19.15
CA HIS A 105 -3.93 27.14 -20.58
C HIS A 105 -2.47 26.79 -20.91
N GLY A 106 -1.51 27.48 -20.30
CA GLY A 106 -0.09 27.15 -20.43
C GLY A 106 0.24 25.73 -19.94
N ILE A 107 -0.30 25.32 -18.79
CA ILE A 107 -0.14 23.95 -18.27
C ILE A 107 -0.75 22.92 -19.23
N GLN A 108 -1.94 23.19 -19.79
CA GLN A 108 -2.57 22.32 -20.76
C GLN A 108 -1.73 22.17 -22.03
N GLN A 109 -1.14 23.27 -22.54
CA GLN A 109 -0.22 23.22 -23.68
C GLN A 109 1.04 22.41 -23.37
N MET A 110 1.68 22.64 -22.21
CA MET A 110 2.86 21.89 -21.78
C MET A 110 2.55 20.39 -21.62
N ARG A 111 1.39 20.04 -21.08
CA ARG A 111 0.96 18.66 -20.83
C ARG A 111 0.26 18.02 -22.04
N ALA A 112 0.13 18.71 -23.17
CA ALA A 112 -0.57 18.21 -24.35
C ALA A 112 0.03 16.91 -24.89
N LYS A 113 1.35 16.74 -24.78
CA LYS A 113 2.07 15.55 -25.24
C LYS A 113 2.05 14.38 -24.26
N LYS A 114 1.68 14.60 -22.99
CA LYS A 114 1.68 13.58 -21.92
C LYS A 114 2.95 12.72 -21.89
N ASP A 115 4.11 13.39 -21.90
CA ASP A 115 5.43 12.77 -21.99
C ASP A 115 6.08 12.50 -20.62
N ALA A 116 5.38 12.74 -19.51
CA ALA A 116 5.94 12.52 -18.18
C ALA A 116 5.92 11.03 -17.82
N GLU A 117 6.86 10.59 -16.98
CA GLU A 117 6.93 9.20 -16.51
C GLU A 117 5.64 8.74 -15.84
N VAL A 118 4.99 9.63 -15.09
CA VAL A 118 3.70 9.37 -14.43
C VAL A 118 2.57 9.11 -15.42
N ASP A 119 2.66 9.59 -16.66
CA ASP A 119 1.65 9.31 -17.68
C ASP A 119 1.76 7.86 -18.19
N LYS A 120 2.95 7.25 -18.07
CA LYS A 120 3.22 5.85 -18.47
C LYS A 120 3.05 4.86 -17.32
N TYR A 121 3.40 5.26 -16.11
CA TYR A 121 3.47 4.40 -14.92
C TYR A 121 2.55 4.88 -13.79
N GLY A 122 1.62 5.77 -14.10
CA GLY A 122 0.64 6.33 -13.17
C GLY A 122 -0.26 5.26 -12.57
N CYS A 123 -0.92 5.61 -11.47
CA CYS A 123 -1.75 4.65 -10.76
C CYS A 123 -2.98 4.21 -11.56
N GLU A 124 -3.49 5.07 -12.44
CA GLU A 124 -4.58 4.74 -13.38
C GLU A 124 -4.24 3.59 -14.32
N VAL A 125 -2.96 3.36 -14.62
CA VAL A 125 -2.51 2.32 -15.56
C VAL A 125 -2.72 0.90 -14.99
N PHE A 126 -2.82 0.76 -13.66
CA PHE A 126 -3.03 -0.55 -13.01
C PHE A 126 -4.50 -0.95 -12.94
N PHE A 127 -5.42 -0.12 -13.43
CA PHE A 127 -6.82 -0.52 -13.60
C PHE A 127 -6.99 -1.25 -14.94
N ASP A 128 -6.67 -2.54 -14.95
CA ASP A 128 -6.80 -3.39 -16.13
C ASP A 128 -8.18 -4.05 -16.17
N GLU A 129 -9.01 -3.65 -17.12
CA GLU A 129 -10.39 -4.15 -17.30
C GLU A 129 -10.49 -5.63 -17.65
N SER A 130 -9.37 -6.30 -17.95
CA SER A 130 -9.35 -7.75 -18.14
C SER A 130 -9.61 -8.53 -16.84
N PHE A 131 -9.41 -7.90 -15.67
CA PHE A 131 -9.69 -8.49 -14.36
C PHE A 131 -11.07 -8.10 -13.83
N PRO A 132 -11.64 -8.85 -12.86
CA PRO A 132 -12.85 -8.43 -12.17
C PRO A 132 -12.67 -7.06 -11.50
N PRO A 133 -13.68 -6.17 -11.51
CA PRO A 133 -13.53 -4.81 -10.98
C PRO A 133 -12.97 -4.70 -9.55
N PRO A 134 -13.33 -5.58 -8.58
CA PRO A 134 -12.73 -5.54 -7.23
C PRO A 134 -11.22 -5.79 -7.23
N VAL A 135 -10.74 -6.66 -8.13
CA VAL A 135 -9.33 -6.99 -8.29
C VAL A 135 -8.59 -5.79 -8.90
N CYS A 136 -9.15 -5.15 -9.93
CA CYS A 136 -8.58 -3.93 -10.52
C CYS A 136 -8.43 -2.81 -9.49
N ARG A 137 -9.48 -2.58 -8.69
CA ARG A 137 -9.45 -1.56 -7.63
C ARG A 137 -8.42 -1.88 -6.56
N PHE A 138 -8.29 -3.15 -6.18
CA PHE A 138 -7.26 -3.59 -5.27
C PHE A 138 -5.85 -3.34 -5.85
N HIS A 139 -5.63 -3.60 -7.14
CA HIS A 139 -4.34 -3.30 -7.79
C HIS A 139 -3.99 -1.82 -7.72
N VAL A 140 -4.95 -0.93 -7.99
CA VAL A 140 -4.77 0.52 -7.85
C VAL A 140 -4.43 0.92 -6.42
N LEU A 141 -5.09 0.33 -5.42
CA LEU A 141 -4.80 0.58 -4.01
C LEU A 141 -3.35 0.16 -3.66
N ILE A 142 -2.93 -1.04 -4.06
CA ILE A 142 -1.57 -1.53 -3.78
C ILE A 142 -0.51 -0.68 -4.49
N ALA A 143 -0.75 -0.30 -5.75
CA ALA A 143 0.12 0.60 -6.50
C ALA A 143 0.28 1.95 -5.80
N ALA A 144 -0.82 2.51 -5.27
CA ALA A 144 -0.80 3.74 -4.49
C ALA A 144 0.01 3.55 -3.19
N MET A 145 -0.23 2.47 -2.43
CA MET A 145 0.52 2.11 -1.20
C MET A 145 2.03 2.01 -1.43
N MET A 146 2.45 1.48 -2.58
CA MET A 146 3.85 1.32 -2.94
C MET A 146 4.51 2.59 -3.51
N SER A 147 3.74 3.54 -4.03
CA SER A 147 4.28 4.75 -4.69
C SER A 147 5.11 5.65 -3.76
N SER A 148 4.80 5.67 -2.46
CA SER A 148 5.49 6.54 -1.51
C SER A 148 7.01 6.28 -1.49
N GLN A 149 7.81 7.33 -1.70
CA GLN A 149 9.28 7.25 -1.71
C GLN A 149 9.83 6.19 -2.68
N THR A 150 9.17 5.97 -3.82
CA THR A 150 9.57 5.01 -4.86
C THR A 150 9.34 5.63 -6.23
N LYS A 151 10.27 5.42 -7.18
CA LYS A 151 10.13 5.93 -8.56
C LYS A 151 9.06 5.13 -9.31
N ASP A 152 8.30 5.78 -10.18
CA ASP A 152 7.17 5.15 -10.88
C ASP A 152 7.56 3.88 -11.69
N PRO A 153 8.68 3.84 -12.44
CA PRO A 153 9.09 2.63 -13.16
C PRO A 153 9.42 1.45 -12.22
N VAL A 154 9.96 1.74 -11.03
CA VAL A 154 10.29 0.72 -10.02
C VAL A 154 9.00 0.17 -9.39
N ASN A 155 8.03 1.05 -9.13
CA ASN A 155 6.70 0.69 -8.65
C ASN A 155 5.99 -0.22 -9.68
N ALA A 156 5.99 0.19 -10.95
CA ALA A 156 5.37 -0.57 -12.03
C ALA A 156 6.01 -1.96 -12.22
N ALA A 157 7.34 -2.07 -12.13
CA ALA A 157 8.02 -3.35 -12.18
C ALA A 157 7.64 -4.26 -10.99
N ALA A 158 7.46 -3.69 -9.79
CA ALA A 158 7.01 -4.44 -8.61
C ALA A 158 5.55 -4.89 -8.73
N MET A 159 4.65 -4.01 -9.17
CA MET A 159 3.26 -4.36 -9.51
C MET A 159 3.22 -5.48 -10.54
N GLY A 160 4.04 -5.41 -11.60
CA GLY A 160 4.10 -6.46 -12.61
C GLY A 160 4.51 -7.82 -12.04
N ARG A 161 5.37 -7.88 -11.02
CA ARG A 161 5.70 -9.14 -10.32
C ARG A 161 4.55 -9.64 -9.45
N LEU A 162 3.87 -8.74 -8.74
CA LEU A 162 2.71 -9.10 -7.92
C LEU A 162 1.54 -9.59 -8.76
N ILE A 163 1.21 -8.90 -9.86
CA ILE A 163 0.12 -9.29 -10.77
C ILE A 163 0.39 -10.67 -11.37
N LYS A 164 1.64 -10.94 -11.79
CA LYS A 164 2.05 -12.27 -12.27
C LYS A 164 1.94 -13.36 -11.22
N HIS A 165 2.14 -13.03 -9.94
CA HIS A 165 1.94 -13.95 -8.82
C HIS A 165 0.45 -14.19 -8.51
N GLY A 166 -0.45 -13.35 -9.01
CA GLY A 166 -1.90 -13.43 -8.71
C GLY A 166 -2.30 -12.44 -7.61
N LEU A 167 -2.17 -11.14 -7.89
CA LEU A 167 -2.50 -10.10 -6.91
C LEU A 167 -4.02 -10.03 -6.63
N THR A 168 -4.46 -10.75 -5.60
CA THR A 168 -5.83 -10.70 -5.03
C THR A 168 -5.76 -10.53 -3.51
N VAL A 169 -6.87 -10.13 -2.89
CA VAL A 169 -6.94 -10.00 -1.42
C VAL A 169 -6.61 -11.32 -0.73
N GLU A 170 -7.18 -12.41 -1.24
CA GLU A 170 -6.97 -13.78 -0.74
C GLU A 170 -5.50 -14.21 -0.88
N SER A 171 -4.91 -14.04 -2.07
CA SER A 171 -3.50 -14.39 -2.30
C SER A 171 -2.56 -13.61 -1.37
N MET A 172 -2.86 -12.33 -1.09
CA MET A 172 -2.05 -11.53 -0.16
C MET A 172 -2.18 -11.98 1.30
N LEU A 173 -3.25 -12.69 1.67
CA LEU A 173 -3.37 -13.30 3.00
C LEU A 173 -2.55 -14.60 3.09
N GLU A 174 -2.62 -15.42 2.05
CA GLU A 174 -1.95 -16.72 1.96
C GLU A 174 -0.42 -16.61 1.86
N ILE A 175 0.08 -15.66 1.06
CA ILE A 175 1.52 -15.50 0.81
C ILE A 175 2.31 -15.23 2.11
N GLU A 176 3.50 -15.79 2.26
CA GLU A 176 4.33 -15.50 3.42
C GLU A 176 4.80 -14.03 3.41
N LEU A 177 4.93 -13.40 4.58
CA LEU A 177 5.36 -12.00 4.67
C LEU A 177 6.75 -11.78 4.06
N GLN A 178 7.68 -12.73 4.26
CA GLN A 178 9.03 -12.65 3.71
C GLN A 178 9.01 -12.76 2.18
N GLU A 179 8.24 -13.69 1.64
CA GLU A 179 8.07 -13.86 0.20
C GLU A 179 7.49 -12.60 -0.45
N LEU A 180 6.42 -12.05 0.12
CA LEU A 180 5.84 -10.79 -0.33
C LEU A 180 6.89 -9.66 -0.32
N ALA A 181 7.66 -9.55 0.76
CA ALA A 181 8.73 -8.56 0.87
C ALA A 181 9.81 -8.74 -0.22
N GLN A 182 10.15 -9.97 -0.60
CA GLN A 182 11.08 -10.22 -1.71
C GLN A 182 10.49 -9.81 -3.07
N LEU A 183 9.21 -10.10 -3.33
CA LEU A 183 8.53 -9.70 -4.58
C LEU A 183 8.59 -8.18 -4.80
N ILE A 184 8.45 -7.40 -3.72
CA ILE A 184 8.45 -5.93 -3.77
C ILE A 184 9.79 -5.30 -3.35
N ARG A 185 10.86 -6.08 -3.15
CA ARG A 185 12.15 -5.60 -2.61
C ARG A 185 12.74 -4.32 -3.23
N PRO A 186 12.65 -4.08 -4.56
CA PRO A 186 13.17 -2.83 -5.15
C PRO A 186 12.44 -1.56 -4.68
N VAL A 187 11.25 -1.69 -4.10
CA VAL A 187 10.44 -0.59 -3.59
C VAL A 187 11.03 -0.09 -2.26
N GLY A 188 11.05 1.23 -2.06
CA GLY A 188 11.52 1.82 -0.80
C GLY A 188 10.67 1.35 0.39
N PHE A 189 11.30 1.01 1.52
CA PHE A 189 10.64 0.52 2.74
C PHE A 189 9.78 -0.74 2.52
N PHE A 190 10.19 -1.62 1.61
CA PHE A 190 9.45 -2.83 1.24
C PHE A 190 9.00 -3.70 2.43
N ASN A 191 9.81 -3.82 3.49
CA ASN A 191 9.44 -4.56 4.70
C ASN A 191 8.19 -4.00 5.40
N HIS A 192 8.08 -2.66 5.49
CA HIS A 192 6.91 -2.02 6.08
C HIS A 192 5.70 -2.10 5.16
N LYS A 193 5.93 -1.91 3.85
CA LYS A 193 4.88 -2.00 2.84
C LYS A 193 4.27 -3.41 2.77
N ALA A 194 5.08 -4.46 2.79
CA ALA A 194 4.59 -5.84 2.84
C ALA A 194 3.68 -6.08 4.07
N LYS A 195 4.06 -5.55 5.24
CA LYS A 195 3.22 -5.60 6.44
C LYS A 195 1.89 -4.87 6.25
N TYR A 196 1.92 -3.65 5.70
CA TYR A 196 0.69 -2.89 5.44
C TYR A 196 -0.22 -3.57 4.42
N ILE A 197 0.33 -4.15 3.36
CA ILE A 197 -0.44 -4.88 2.35
C ILE A 197 -1.19 -6.06 3.00
N LYS A 198 -0.51 -6.90 3.80
CA LYS A 198 -1.16 -8.01 4.52
C LYS A 198 -2.21 -7.53 5.52
N GLN A 199 -1.91 -6.45 6.26
CA GLN A 199 -2.86 -5.88 7.22
C GLN A 199 -4.10 -5.33 6.51
N THR A 200 -3.93 -4.61 5.41
CA THR A 200 -5.02 -4.13 4.57
C THR A 200 -5.87 -5.29 4.07
N ALA A 201 -5.27 -6.35 3.52
CA ALA A 201 -6.02 -7.53 3.07
C ALA A 201 -6.85 -8.16 4.19
N SER A 202 -6.30 -8.25 5.41
CA SER A 202 -7.02 -8.76 6.57
C SER A 202 -8.18 -7.86 7.01
N ILE A 203 -7.99 -6.54 6.97
CA ILE A 203 -9.04 -5.57 7.30
C ILE A 203 -10.18 -5.64 6.28
N LEU A 204 -9.86 -5.68 4.99
CA LEU A 204 -10.86 -5.74 3.92
C LEU A 204 -11.72 -7.00 4.03
N THR A 205 -11.10 -8.15 4.31
CA THR A 205 -11.81 -9.42 4.49
C THR A 205 -12.77 -9.35 5.68
N LYS A 206 -12.29 -8.86 6.84
CA LYS A 206 -13.13 -8.68 8.04
C LYS A 206 -14.27 -7.69 7.84
N GLN A 207 -14.04 -6.62 7.08
CA GLN A 207 -15.08 -5.65 6.74
C GLN A 207 -16.14 -6.26 5.84
N ALA A 208 -15.74 -7.02 4.82
CA ALA A 208 -16.67 -7.73 3.95
C ALA A 208 -17.52 -8.75 4.73
N GLU A 209 -16.90 -9.54 5.62
CA GLU A 209 -17.59 -10.47 6.50
C GLU A 209 -18.61 -9.77 7.41
N ALA A 210 -18.23 -8.65 8.05
CA ALA A 210 -19.11 -7.88 8.91
C ALA A 210 -20.30 -7.26 8.16
N GLU A 211 -20.12 -6.92 6.89
CA GLU A 211 -21.15 -6.38 6.01
C GLU A 211 -21.96 -7.48 5.29
N GLY A 212 -21.60 -8.76 5.46
CA GLY A 212 -22.24 -9.89 4.79
C GLY A 212 -22.02 -9.92 3.28
N LYS A 213 -20.91 -9.34 2.80
CA LYS A 213 -20.57 -9.30 1.37
C LYS A 213 -19.81 -10.56 0.97
N GLU A 214 -20.29 -11.22 -0.07
CA GLU A 214 -19.60 -12.37 -0.69
C GLU A 214 -18.31 -11.96 -1.40
N VAL A 215 -18.24 -10.72 -1.91
CA VAL A 215 -17.09 -10.21 -2.65
C VAL A 215 -16.35 -9.17 -1.82
N VAL A 216 -15.06 -9.42 -1.56
CA VAL A 216 -14.19 -8.47 -0.88
C VAL A 216 -13.75 -7.37 -1.84
N ASP A 217 -13.94 -6.12 -1.43
CA ASP A 217 -13.60 -4.93 -2.23
C ASP A 217 -13.03 -3.83 -1.33
N ILE A 218 -12.35 -2.85 -1.94
CA ILE A 218 -11.82 -1.70 -1.21
C ILE A 218 -12.96 -0.75 -0.80
N PRO A 219 -12.80 0.07 0.25
CA PRO A 219 -13.79 1.08 0.60
C PRO A 219 -14.04 2.06 -0.56
N ASN A 220 -15.31 2.37 -0.80
CA ASN A 220 -15.75 3.35 -1.81
C ASN A 220 -15.94 4.76 -1.22
N THR A 221 -15.43 5.00 -0.01
CA THR A 221 -15.46 6.26 0.71
C THR A 221 -14.03 6.70 1.05
N TYR A 222 -13.82 8.01 1.09
CA TYR A 222 -12.52 8.60 1.39
C TYR A 222 -12.07 8.28 2.83
N GLU A 223 -12.99 8.34 3.78
CA GLU A 223 -12.74 8.03 5.19
C GLU A 223 -12.37 6.56 5.38
N GLY A 224 -13.04 5.65 4.65
CA GLY A 224 -12.75 4.23 4.67
C GLY A 224 -11.34 3.93 4.16
N LEU A 225 -10.92 4.59 3.08
CA LEU A 225 -9.57 4.43 2.54
C LEU A 225 -8.49 4.94 3.48
N ILE A 226 -8.70 6.08 4.15
CA ILE A 226 -7.74 6.62 5.14
C ILE A 226 -7.60 5.74 6.38
N ALA A 227 -8.66 5.01 6.73
CA ALA A 227 -8.60 4.08 7.87
C ALA A 227 -7.65 2.89 7.60
N LEU A 228 -7.27 2.63 6.34
CA LEU A 228 -6.34 1.57 5.98
C LEU A 228 -4.89 1.93 6.35
N PRO A 229 -4.11 0.95 6.83
CA PRO A 229 -2.73 1.18 7.22
C PRO A 229 -1.88 1.61 6.02
N GLY A 230 -1.09 2.66 6.19
CA GLY A 230 -0.21 3.18 5.14
C GLY A 230 -0.92 4.01 4.05
N VAL A 231 -2.23 4.25 4.15
CA VAL A 231 -2.97 5.10 3.21
C VAL A 231 -3.15 6.50 3.81
N GLY A 232 -2.51 7.50 3.19
CA GLY A 232 -2.66 8.90 3.59
C GLY A 232 -3.76 9.65 2.80
N PRO A 233 -4.11 10.89 3.21
CA PRO A 233 -5.10 11.74 2.54
C PRO A 233 -4.92 11.85 1.02
N LYS A 234 -3.70 12.10 0.55
CA LYS A 234 -3.42 12.24 -0.89
C LYS A 234 -3.62 10.93 -1.65
N MET A 235 -3.26 9.80 -1.03
CA MET A 235 -3.38 8.48 -1.62
C MET A 235 -4.85 8.07 -1.72
N ALA A 236 -5.63 8.35 -0.68
CA ALA A 236 -7.07 8.13 -0.69
C ALA A 236 -7.75 8.92 -1.81
N THR A 237 -7.42 10.20 -2.00
CA THR A 237 -7.93 11.00 -3.13
C THR A 237 -7.54 10.39 -4.48
N LEU A 238 -6.29 9.96 -4.64
CA LEU A 238 -5.82 9.32 -5.87
C LEU A 238 -6.57 8.02 -6.16
N VAL A 239 -6.74 7.15 -5.15
CA VAL A 239 -7.47 5.89 -5.31
C VAL A 239 -8.95 6.15 -5.59
N MET A 240 -9.59 7.12 -4.94
CA MET A 240 -10.97 7.51 -5.25
C MET A 240 -11.15 7.96 -6.70
N ASN A 241 -10.18 8.69 -7.24
CA ASN A 241 -10.21 9.12 -8.63
C ASN A 241 -9.96 7.94 -9.58
N SER A 242 -8.85 7.21 -9.42
CA SER A 242 -8.44 6.18 -10.36
C SER A 242 -9.27 4.89 -10.28
N ALA A 243 -9.72 4.49 -9.09
CA ALA A 243 -10.42 3.22 -8.86
C ALA A 243 -11.95 3.37 -8.89
N TRP A 244 -12.48 4.52 -8.47
CA TRP A 244 -13.92 4.77 -8.35
C TRP A 244 -14.44 5.87 -9.28
N GLN A 245 -13.57 6.57 -10.02
CA GLN A 245 -13.93 7.71 -10.87
C GLN A 245 -14.69 8.80 -10.09
N LYS A 246 -14.38 8.94 -8.79
CA LYS A 246 -14.98 9.92 -7.89
C LYS A 246 -13.96 10.98 -7.52
N CYS A 247 -14.23 12.21 -7.93
CA CYS A 247 -13.46 13.37 -7.49
C CYS A 247 -13.78 13.70 -6.04
N VAL A 248 -12.84 13.47 -5.13
CA VAL A 248 -13.01 13.76 -3.70
C VAL A 248 -11.83 14.57 -3.18
N ASN A 249 -12.11 15.64 -2.42
CA ASN A 249 -11.11 16.53 -1.85
C ASN A 249 -10.16 17.10 -2.91
N VAL A 250 -10.72 17.86 -3.86
CA VAL A 250 -9.93 18.74 -4.72
C VAL A 250 -9.30 19.81 -3.82
N LEU A 251 -7.98 19.76 -3.68
CA LEU A 251 -7.19 20.76 -2.94
C LEU A 251 -7.04 22.05 -3.75
#